data_AF-A0A9E0Y1T5-F1
#
_entry.id   AF-A0A9E0Y1T5-F1
#
_cell.length_a   1.000
_cell.length_b   1.000
_cell.length_c   1.000
_cell.angle_alpha   90.00
_cell.angle_beta   90.00
_cell.angle_gamma   90.00
#
_symmetry.space_group_name_H-M   'P 1'
#
loop_
_entity.id
_entity.type
_entity.pdbx_description
1 polymer ?
#
loop_
_entity_poly.entity_id
_entity_poly.type
_entity_poly.pdbx_seq_one_letter_code
_entity_poly.pdbx_strand_id
1 'polypeptide(L)'
;MNRRLHAFFTNDHRRLEALLEQAFADPGAIDHEAYGQFRAGLLRHIGMEEKILFVAAQEANAGAPLPVQAKLRLDHGALTSLMVIPPSVALTRVIRHVLDLHDDIEEKPGGMYDACEQLTEHRTDVLLERLAHVPETPVHPPNPSHKAIGAARRAMARAGFDYDLLGGPGE
;
A
#
# COMPACT_ATOMS: atom_id res chain seq x y z
N MET A 1 -4.80 21.96 -13.79
CA MET A 1 -3.73 20.94 -13.81
C MET A 1 -4.39 19.59 -14.03
N ASN A 2 -3.90 18.77 -14.96
CA ASN A 2 -4.45 17.44 -15.21
C ASN A 2 -3.86 16.46 -14.18
N ARG A 3 -4.67 15.91 -13.27
CA ARG A 3 -4.23 15.09 -12.12
C ARG A 3 -4.06 13.61 -12.52
N ARG A 4 -3.16 13.34 -13.46
CA ARG A 4 -3.03 12.03 -14.12
C ARG A 4 -2.31 11.00 -13.26
N LEU A 5 -1.30 11.39 -12.49
CA LEU A 5 -0.66 10.51 -11.50
C LEU A 5 -1.65 10.19 -10.39
N HIS A 6 -2.36 11.20 -9.87
CA HIS A 6 -3.45 10.97 -8.90
C HIS A 6 -4.47 9.96 -9.44
N ALA A 7 -4.98 10.15 -10.66
CA ALA A 7 -5.91 9.20 -11.28
C ALA A 7 -5.29 7.82 -11.49
N PHE A 8 -4.00 7.72 -11.84
CA PHE A 8 -3.32 6.44 -12.02
C PHE A 8 -3.28 5.63 -10.71
N PHE A 9 -2.83 6.26 -9.62
CA PHE A 9 -2.68 5.57 -8.34
C PHE A 9 -4.03 5.28 -7.67
N THR A 10 -4.97 6.23 -7.70
CA THR A 10 -6.33 6.00 -7.18
C THR A 10 -7.09 4.90 -7.91
N ASN A 11 -6.94 4.78 -9.24
CA ASN A 11 -7.50 3.66 -9.98
C ASN A 11 -6.83 2.33 -9.57
N ASP A 12 -5.54 2.35 -9.23
CA ASP A 12 -4.85 1.16 -8.72
C ASP A 12 -5.35 0.80 -7.31
N HIS A 13 -5.64 1.77 -6.43
CA HIS A 13 -6.32 1.54 -5.15
C HIS A 13 -7.66 0.85 -5.35
N ARG A 14 -8.54 1.39 -6.22
CA ARG A 14 -9.85 0.78 -6.50
C ARG A 14 -9.71 -0.66 -7.03
N ARG A 15 -8.70 -0.92 -7.86
CA ARG A 15 -8.40 -2.29 -8.33
C ARG A 15 -7.98 -3.21 -7.20
N LEU A 16 -7.13 -2.75 -6.28
CA LEU A 16 -6.66 -3.52 -5.13
C LEU A 16 -7.79 -3.79 -4.12
N GLU A 17 -8.63 -2.80 -3.85
CA GLU A 17 -9.82 -2.96 -3.01
C GLU A 17 -10.77 -4.02 -3.57
N ALA A 18 -11.06 -3.99 -4.87
CA ALA A 18 -11.92 -4.98 -5.52
C ALA A 18 -11.35 -6.41 -5.39
N LEU A 19 -10.03 -6.59 -5.51
CA LEU A 19 -9.37 -7.88 -5.30
C LEU A 19 -9.49 -8.34 -3.84
N LEU A 20 -9.32 -7.44 -2.88
CA LEU A 20 -9.45 -7.76 -1.46
C LEU A 20 -10.92 -8.05 -1.07
N GLU A 21 -11.88 -7.37 -1.68
CA GLU A 21 -13.31 -7.66 -1.53
C GLU A 21 -13.67 -9.02 -2.12
N GLN A 22 -13.23 -9.31 -3.35
CA GLN A 22 -13.43 -10.61 -3.98
C GLN A 22 -12.86 -11.75 -3.12
N ALA A 23 -11.65 -11.58 -2.59
CA ALA A 23 -10.99 -12.58 -1.75
C ALA A 23 -11.81 -13.02 -0.54
N PHE A 24 -12.71 -12.16 -0.04
CA PHE A 24 -13.52 -12.38 1.16
C PHE A 24 -15.02 -12.21 0.92
N ALA A 25 -15.48 -12.35 -0.33
CA ALA A 25 -16.89 -12.20 -0.69
C ALA A 25 -17.77 -13.33 -0.11
N ASP A 26 -17.22 -14.54 -0.01
CA ASP A 26 -17.87 -15.68 0.66
C ASP A 26 -17.46 -15.74 2.15
N PRO A 27 -18.39 -15.59 3.10
CA PRO A 27 -18.08 -15.70 4.53
C PRO A 27 -17.48 -17.05 4.97
N GLY A 28 -17.68 -18.12 4.17
CA GLY A 28 -17.21 -19.48 4.47
C GLY A 28 -15.91 -19.88 3.78
N ALA A 29 -15.42 -19.09 2.80
CA ALA A 29 -14.26 -19.46 1.99
C ALA A 29 -13.44 -18.22 1.57
N ILE A 30 -12.11 -18.36 1.59
CA ILE A 30 -11.20 -17.32 1.10
C ILE A 30 -10.77 -17.69 -0.31
N ASP A 31 -11.00 -16.79 -1.27
CA ASP A 31 -10.42 -16.90 -2.60
C ASP A 31 -8.93 -16.53 -2.52
N HIS A 32 -8.10 -17.58 -2.40
CA HIS A 32 -6.66 -17.46 -2.26
C HIS A 32 -5.97 -16.93 -3.53
N GLU A 33 -6.59 -17.07 -4.71
CA GLU A 33 -6.06 -16.52 -5.95
C GLU A 33 -6.23 -15.00 -5.96
N ALA A 34 -7.44 -14.51 -5.69
CA ALA A 34 -7.72 -13.08 -5.56
C ALA A 34 -6.87 -12.43 -4.45
N TYR A 35 -6.73 -13.10 -3.29
CA TYR A 35 -5.86 -12.61 -2.22
C TYR A 35 -4.37 -12.58 -2.64
N GLY A 36 -3.92 -13.57 -3.42
CA GLY A 36 -2.57 -13.61 -3.99
C GLY A 36 -2.31 -12.43 -4.94
N GLN A 37 -3.27 -12.13 -5.82
CA GLN A 37 -3.23 -10.99 -6.73
C GLN A 37 -3.24 -9.66 -5.99
N PHE A 38 -4.05 -9.53 -4.92
CA PHE A 38 -4.03 -8.36 -4.04
C PHE A 38 -2.65 -8.14 -3.42
N ARG A 39 -2.03 -9.18 -2.84
CA ARG A 39 -0.70 -9.09 -2.21
C ARG A 39 0.38 -8.66 -3.22
N ALA A 40 0.43 -9.32 -4.37
CA ALA A 40 1.41 -9.01 -5.42
C ALA A 40 1.20 -7.58 -5.96
N GLY A 41 -0.07 -7.20 -6.14
CA GLY A 41 -0.47 -5.86 -6.58
C GLY A 41 -0.08 -4.77 -5.59
N LEU A 42 -0.37 -4.96 -4.29
CA LEU A 42 -0.04 -3.97 -3.25
C LEU A 42 1.47 -3.79 -3.10
N LEU A 43 2.26 -4.87 -3.18
CA LEU A 43 3.72 -4.76 -3.16
C LEU A 43 4.26 -4.04 -4.41
N ARG A 44 3.64 -4.27 -5.58
CA ARG A 44 3.96 -3.53 -6.80
C ARG A 44 3.64 -2.04 -6.61
N HIS A 45 2.48 -1.73 -6.04
CA HIS A 45 2.01 -0.37 -5.76
C HIS A 45 2.98 0.40 -4.87
N ILE A 46 3.28 -0.14 -3.69
CA ILE A 46 4.28 0.42 -2.76
C ILE A 46 5.63 0.60 -3.46
N GLY A 47 6.04 -0.37 -4.30
CA GLY A 47 7.25 -0.27 -5.10
C GLY A 47 7.24 0.87 -6.12
N MET A 48 6.10 1.11 -6.77
CA MET A 48 5.90 2.23 -7.69
C MET A 48 6.06 3.57 -6.96
N GLU A 49 5.44 3.72 -5.80
CA GLU A 49 5.53 4.95 -5.02
C GLU A 49 6.95 5.18 -4.50
N GLU A 50 7.51 4.21 -3.79
CA GLU A 50 8.79 4.40 -3.11
C GLU A 50 9.98 4.55 -4.05
N LYS A 51 9.98 3.82 -5.17
CA LYS A 51 11.16 3.72 -6.06
C LYS A 51 11.06 4.61 -7.29
N ILE A 52 9.85 5.11 -7.61
CA ILE A 52 9.63 5.93 -8.80
C ILE A 52 9.06 7.28 -8.38
N LEU A 53 7.88 7.31 -7.77
CA LEU A 53 7.17 8.56 -7.51
C LEU A 53 7.89 9.43 -6.48
N PHE A 54 8.17 8.88 -5.29
CA PHE A 54 8.86 9.59 -4.21
C PHE A 54 10.26 10.03 -4.62
N VAL A 55 10.98 9.19 -5.37
CA VAL A 55 12.32 9.54 -5.90
C VAL A 55 12.21 10.74 -6.84
N ALA A 56 11.27 10.70 -7.79
CA ALA A 56 11.09 11.80 -8.75
C ALA A 56 10.65 13.10 -8.08
N ALA A 57 9.74 13.03 -7.10
CA ALA A 57 9.29 14.19 -6.33
C ALA A 57 10.42 14.77 -5.47
N GLN A 58 11.21 13.91 -4.82
CA GLN A 58 12.36 14.34 -4.03
C GLN A 58 13.46 14.99 -4.90
N GLU A 59 13.75 14.44 -6.08
CA GLU A 59 14.66 15.06 -7.06
C GLU A 59 14.18 16.46 -7.46
N ALA A 60 12.89 16.60 -7.77
CA ALA A 60 12.28 17.87 -8.13
C ALA A 60 12.20 18.87 -6.96
N ASN A 61 12.26 18.38 -5.73
CA ASN A 61 12.23 19.17 -4.50
C ASN A 61 13.64 19.41 -3.90
N ALA A 62 14.64 19.60 -4.76
CA ALA A 62 16.03 19.86 -4.38
C ALA A 62 16.62 18.82 -3.40
N GLY A 63 16.19 17.57 -3.51
CA GLY A 63 16.63 16.46 -2.66
C GLY A 63 15.87 16.34 -1.33
N ALA A 64 14.92 17.23 -1.02
CA ALA A 64 14.13 17.16 0.20
C ALA A 64 12.91 16.22 0.04
N PRO A 65 12.68 15.27 0.97
CA PRO A 65 11.50 14.40 0.92
C PRO A 65 10.21 15.19 1.19
N LEU A 66 9.07 14.66 0.76
CA LEU A 66 7.77 15.21 1.15
C LEU A 66 7.54 15.05 2.66
N PRO A 67 6.86 15.99 3.35
CA PRO A 67 6.63 15.90 4.80
C PRO A 67 5.96 14.60 5.25
N VAL A 68 5.06 14.04 4.43
CA VAL A 68 4.31 12.81 4.74
C VAL A 68 5.07 11.52 4.41
N GLN A 69 6.17 11.60 3.66
CA GLN A 69 6.87 10.43 3.13
C GLN A 69 7.40 9.48 4.22
N ALA A 70 7.82 10.01 5.36
CA ALA A 70 8.29 9.20 6.48
C ALA A 70 7.15 8.37 7.11
N LYS A 71 5.95 8.94 7.22
CA LYS A 71 4.76 8.23 7.72
C LYS A 71 4.32 7.15 6.72
N LEU A 72 4.22 7.50 5.44
CA LEU A 72 3.82 6.54 4.39
C LEU A 72 4.77 5.33 4.33
N ARG A 73 6.09 5.54 4.46
CA ARG A 73 7.05 4.42 4.56
C ARG A 73 6.82 3.52 5.77
N LEU A 74 6.40 4.07 6.90
CA LEU A 74 6.05 3.26 8.07
C LEU A 74 4.76 2.45 7.80
N ASP A 75 3.78 3.07 7.15
CA ASP A 75 2.52 2.42 6.75
C ASP A 75 2.78 1.28 5.75
N HIS A 76 3.62 1.51 4.74
CA HIS A 76 4.07 0.48 3.82
C HIS A 76 4.75 -0.68 4.55
N GLY A 77 5.64 -0.37 5.51
CA GLY A 77 6.28 -1.38 6.36
C GLY A 77 5.27 -2.20 7.17
N ALA A 78 4.20 -1.57 7.66
CA ALA A 78 3.12 -2.25 8.35
C ALA A 78 2.31 -3.14 7.39
N LEU A 79 1.82 -2.60 6.27
CA LEU A 79 1.05 -3.31 5.25
C LEU A 79 1.82 -4.52 4.70
N THR A 80 3.08 -4.32 4.29
CA THR A 80 3.94 -5.42 3.80
C THR A 80 4.13 -6.52 4.84
N SER A 81 4.25 -6.18 6.12
CA SER A 81 4.36 -7.17 7.20
C SER A 81 3.08 -7.95 7.44
N LEU A 82 1.90 -7.32 7.31
CA LEU A 82 0.61 -7.99 7.39
C LEU A 82 0.43 -8.99 6.24
N MET A 83 0.93 -8.66 5.04
CA MET A 83 0.88 -9.56 3.87
C MET A 83 1.71 -10.84 4.04
N VAL A 84 2.57 -10.94 5.06
CA VAL A 84 3.33 -12.16 5.34
C VAL A 84 2.47 -13.22 6.05
N ILE A 85 1.42 -12.82 6.76
CA ILE A 85 0.60 -13.70 7.61
C ILE A 85 -0.51 -14.36 6.77
N PRO A 86 -0.98 -15.58 7.12
CA PRO A 86 -2.14 -16.19 6.47
C PRO A 86 -3.38 -15.28 6.47
N PRO A 87 -4.13 -15.22 5.36
CA PRO A 87 -5.37 -14.45 5.29
C PRO A 87 -6.39 -14.95 6.31
N SER A 88 -7.10 -14.02 6.93
CA SER A 88 -8.27 -14.30 7.77
C SER A 88 -9.18 -13.08 7.78
N VAL A 89 -10.46 -13.26 8.11
CA VAL A 89 -11.41 -12.15 8.25
C VAL A 89 -10.90 -11.10 9.24
N ALA A 90 -10.26 -11.54 10.33
CA ALA A 90 -9.65 -10.65 11.31
C ALA A 90 -8.50 -9.82 10.71
N LEU A 91 -7.56 -10.47 10.01
CA LEU A 91 -6.46 -9.79 9.35
C LEU A 91 -6.94 -8.78 8.30
N THR A 92 -7.96 -9.14 7.51
CA THR A 92 -8.51 -8.26 6.47
C THR A 92 -9.13 -7.00 7.05
N ARG A 93 -9.79 -7.06 8.22
CA ARG A 93 -10.24 -5.84 8.90
C ARG A 93 -9.07 -4.94 9.30
N VAL A 94 -7.98 -5.51 9.81
CA VAL A 94 -6.78 -4.76 10.16
C VAL A 94 -6.17 -4.10 8.92
N ILE A 95 -6.04 -4.85 7.81
CA ILE A 95 -5.51 -4.34 6.54
C ILE A 95 -6.36 -3.17 6.04
N ARG A 96 -7.69 -3.34 5.97
CA ARG A 96 -8.61 -2.28 5.52
C ARG A 96 -8.49 -1.02 6.35
N HIS A 97 -8.45 -1.15 7.68
CA HIS A 97 -8.29 0.01 8.56
C HIS A 97 -7.00 0.79 8.29
N VAL A 98 -5.89 0.09 8.01
CA VAL A 98 -4.63 0.74 7.66
C VAL A 98 -4.72 1.41 6.30
N LEU A 99 -5.27 0.73 5.29
CA LEU A 99 -5.47 1.28 3.95
C LEU A 99 -6.37 2.52 3.97
N ASP A 100 -7.51 2.50 4.64
CA ASP A 100 -8.43 3.65 4.72
C ASP A 100 -7.73 4.93 5.21
N LEU A 101 -6.85 4.80 6.21
CA LEU A 101 -6.09 5.93 6.77
C LEU A 101 -4.87 6.31 5.93
N HIS A 102 -4.28 5.34 5.26
CA HIS A 102 -3.15 5.52 4.36
C HIS A 102 -3.59 6.25 3.08
N ASP A 103 -4.63 5.75 2.43
CA ASP A 103 -5.21 6.31 1.21
C ASP A 103 -5.69 7.76 1.44
N ASP A 104 -6.24 8.11 2.61
CA ASP A 104 -6.59 9.52 2.91
C ASP A 104 -5.37 10.46 2.84
N ILE A 105 -4.21 10.02 3.34
CA ILE A 105 -2.99 10.85 3.31
C ILE A 105 -2.56 11.10 1.87
N GLU A 106 -2.79 10.13 1.00
CA GLU A 106 -2.33 10.14 -0.38
C GLU A 106 -3.29 10.86 -1.32
N GLU A 107 -4.57 10.54 -1.22
CA GLU A 107 -5.61 10.91 -2.17
C GLU A 107 -6.26 12.27 -1.89
N LYS A 108 -6.27 12.73 -0.62
CA LYS A 108 -6.99 13.95 -0.26
C LYS A 108 -6.47 15.17 -1.03
N PRO A 109 -7.28 16.24 -1.20
CA PRO A 109 -6.81 17.47 -1.81
C PRO A 109 -5.56 18.03 -1.11
N GLY A 110 -4.49 18.26 -1.88
CA GLY A 110 -3.18 18.66 -1.34
C GLY A 110 -2.40 17.53 -0.64
N GLY A 111 -2.89 16.29 -0.74
CA GLY A 111 -2.24 15.07 -0.25
C GLY A 111 -1.02 14.69 -1.07
N MET A 112 -0.49 13.49 -0.80
CA MET A 112 0.77 13.05 -1.41
C MET A 112 0.72 13.09 -2.95
N TYR A 113 -0.34 12.57 -3.57
CA TYR A 113 -0.41 12.51 -5.03
C TYR A 113 -0.44 13.90 -5.67
N ASP A 114 -1.12 14.87 -5.06
CA ASP A 114 -1.12 16.26 -5.55
C ASP A 114 0.25 16.91 -5.45
N ALA A 115 0.93 16.72 -4.32
CA ALA A 115 2.27 17.25 -4.12
C ALA A 115 3.26 16.64 -5.14
N CYS A 116 3.20 15.33 -5.37
CA CYS A 116 4.02 14.65 -6.37
C CYS A 116 3.69 15.12 -7.79
N GLU A 117 2.42 15.22 -8.16
CA GLU A 117 2.00 15.71 -9.48
C GLU A 117 2.54 17.12 -9.74
N GLN A 118 2.40 18.04 -8.76
CA GLN A 118 2.89 19.40 -8.89
C GLN A 118 4.41 19.44 -9.06
N LEU A 119 5.16 18.71 -8.23
CA LEU A 119 6.62 18.67 -8.30
C LEU A 119 7.12 18.04 -9.60
N THR A 120 6.36 17.11 -10.18
CA THR A 120 6.77 16.33 -11.35
C THR A 120 6.04 16.72 -12.63
N GLU A 121 5.39 17.87 -12.68
CA GLU A 121 4.51 18.28 -13.79
C GLU A 121 5.20 18.23 -15.17
N HIS A 122 6.50 18.54 -15.24
CA HIS A 122 7.27 18.52 -16.50
C HIS A 122 7.68 17.12 -16.96
N ARG A 123 7.47 16.09 -16.12
CA ARG A 123 7.87 14.69 -16.38
C ARG A 123 6.74 13.69 -16.14
N THR A 124 5.51 14.14 -15.90
CA THR A 124 4.34 13.28 -15.65
C THR A 124 4.19 12.16 -16.69
N ASP A 125 4.31 12.46 -17.98
CA ASP A 125 4.17 11.46 -19.05
C ASP A 125 5.23 10.35 -18.96
N VAL A 126 6.49 10.73 -18.73
CA VAL A 126 7.60 9.77 -18.59
C VAL A 126 7.43 8.91 -17.34
N LEU A 127 6.92 9.49 -16.25
CA LEU A 127 6.63 8.73 -15.03
C LEU A 127 5.50 7.73 -15.26
N LEU A 128 4.39 8.15 -15.88
CA LEU A 128 3.27 7.25 -16.19
C LEU A 128 3.69 6.10 -17.10
N GLU A 129 4.50 6.37 -18.12
CA GLU A 129 5.06 5.31 -18.98
C GLU A 129 5.89 4.32 -18.15
N ARG A 130 6.78 4.81 -17.29
CA ARG A 130 7.59 3.94 -16.43
C ARG A 130 6.75 3.14 -15.45
N LEU A 131 5.75 3.75 -14.82
CA LEU A 131 4.83 3.14 -13.85
C LEU A 131 4.02 2.01 -14.50
N ALA A 132 3.51 2.22 -15.71
CA ALA A 132 2.75 1.22 -16.45
C ALA A 132 3.53 -0.08 -16.71
N HIS A 133 4.87 0.00 -16.79
CA HIS A 133 5.75 -1.13 -17.09
C HIS A 133 6.43 -1.76 -15.87
N VAL A 134 6.08 -1.36 -14.64
CA VAL A 134 6.63 -2.01 -13.44
C VAL A 134 6.13 -3.47 -13.39
N PRO A 135 7.01 -4.47 -13.31
CA PRO A 135 6.58 -5.86 -13.28
C PRO A 135 5.84 -6.18 -11.96
N GLU A 136 5.04 -7.24 -11.97
CA GLU A 136 4.45 -7.77 -10.74
C GLU A 136 5.54 -8.19 -9.74
N THR A 137 5.25 -8.03 -8.45
CA THR A 137 6.16 -8.44 -7.39
C THR A 137 5.84 -9.88 -6.96
N PRO A 138 6.77 -10.83 -7.09
CA PRO A 138 6.55 -12.20 -6.64
C PRO A 138 6.27 -12.26 -5.13
N VAL A 139 5.32 -13.10 -4.74
CA VAL A 139 4.97 -13.31 -3.33
C VAL A 139 5.29 -14.73 -2.90
N HIS A 140 5.86 -14.86 -1.71
CA HIS A 140 6.01 -16.16 -1.06
C HIS A 140 4.68 -16.62 -0.44
N PRO A 141 4.51 -17.94 -0.20
CA PRO A 141 3.41 -18.45 0.60
C PRO A 141 3.34 -17.75 1.96
N PRO A 142 2.14 -17.55 2.54
CA PRO A 142 2.01 -16.99 3.87
C PRO A 142 2.76 -17.80 4.93
N ASN A 143 3.32 -17.10 5.92
CA ASN A 143 4.07 -17.69 7.03
C ASN A 143 3.23 -17.64 8.31
N PRO A 144 2.72 -18.80 8.80
CA PRO A 144 1.86 -18.86 9.98
C PRO A 144 2.62 -18.77 11.31
N SER A 145 3.95 -18.62 11.31
CA SER A 145 4.71 -18.66 12.56
C SER A 145 4.38 -17.48 13.47
N HIS A 146 4.35 -17.72 14.79
CA HIS A 146 4.24 -16.68 15.82
C HIS A 146 5.26 -15.54 15.62
N LYS A 147 6.46 -15.86 15.11
CA LYS A 147 7.49 -14.86 14.79
C LYS A 147 7.05 -13.88 13.70
N ALA A 148 6.35 -14.35 12.67
CA ALA A 148 5.81 -13.51 11.61
C ALA A 148 4.69 -12.60 12.14
N ILE A 149 3.79 -13.15 12.96
CA ILE A 149 2.70 -12.41 13.61
C ILE A 149 3.27 -11.31 14.53
N GLY A 150 4.21 -11.67 15.40
CA GLY A 150 4.89 -10.71 16.27
C GLY A 150 5.69 -9.65 15.49
N ALA A 151 6.25 -9.98 14.33
CA ALA A 151 6.91 -9.00 13.47
C ALA A 151 5.94 -7.99 12.88
N ALA A 152 4.77 -8.43 12.41
CA ALA A 152 3.74 -7.53 11.91
C ALA A 152 3.17 -6.63 13.00
N ARG A 153 2.89 -7.19 14.19
CA ARG A 153 2.47 -6.42 15.38
C ARG A 153 3.44 -5.27 15.68
N ARG A 154 4.75 -5.54 15.69
CA ARG A 154 5.77 -4.51 15.93
C ARG A 154 5.85 -3.48 14.80
N ALA A 155 5.64 -3.89 13.55
CA ALA A 155 5.61 -2.96 12.42
C ALA A 155 4.41 -2.01 12.49
N MET A 156 3.22 -2.55 12.80
CA MET A 156 2.01 -1.79 13.07
C MET A 156 2.22 -0.74 14.17
N ALA A 157 2.79 -1.15 15.30
CA ALA A 157 3.07 -0.24 16.41
C ALA A 157 4.01 0.90 16.00
N ARG A 158 5.05 0.63 15.19
CA ARG A 158 5.94 1.68 14.66
C ARG A 158 5.23 2.66 13.71
N ALA A 159 4.24 2.20 12.97
CA ALA A 159 3.41 3.03 12.11
C ALA A 159 2.30 3.78 12.86
N GLY A 160 2.13 3.50 14.16
CA GLY A 160 1.14 4.14 15.02
C GLY A 160 -0.21 3.42 15.07
N PHE A 161 -0.28 2.18 14.57
CA PHE A 161 -1.49 1.35 14.65
C PHE A 161 -1.40 0.32 15.76
N ASP A 162 -2.48 0.16 16.51
CA ASP A 162 -2.59 -0.86 17.55
C ASP A 162 -3.23 -2.15 16.98
N TYR A 163 -2.38 -3.14 16.71
CA TYR A 163 -2.79 -4.41 16.12
C TYR A 163 -3.78 -5.19 16.99
N ASP A 164 -3.61 -5.14 18.32
CA ASP A 164 -4.46 -5.87 19.27
C ASP A 164 -5.83 -5.21 19.40
N LEU A 165 -5.85 -3.87 19.48
CA LEU A 165 -7.10 -3.11 19.53
C LEU A 165 -7.95 -3.31 18.28
N LEU A 166 -7.32 -3.48 17.12
CA LEU A 166 -7.99 -3.78 15.85
C LEU A 166 -8.44 -5.24 15.72
N GLY A 167 -8.17 -6.08 16.72
CA GLY A 167 -8.55 -7.48 16.74
C GLY A 167 -7.77 -8.32 15.73
N GLY A 168 -6.49 -8.01 15.51
CA GLY A 168 -5.62 -8.80 14.66
C GLY A 168 -5.48 -10.24 15.16
N PRO A 169 -5.23 -11.21 14.25
CA PRO A 169 -5.09 -12.60 14.64
C PRO A 169 -4.01 -12.81 15.71
N GLY A 170 -4.32 -13.67 16.68
CA GLY A 170 -3.41 -14.00 17.78
C GLY A 170 -2.15 -14.72 17.31
N GLU A 171 -1.17 -14.76 18.21
CA GLU A 171 -0.06 -15.71 18.11
C GLU A 171 -0.59 -17.13 18.29
#